data_AF-A0AA39HHF5-F1
#
_entry.id   AF-A0AA39HHF5-F1
#
_cell.length_a   1.000
_cell.length_b   1.000
_cell.length_c   1.000
_cell.angle_alpha   90.00
_cell.angle_beta   90.00
_cell.angle_gamma   90.00
#
_symmetry.space_group_name_H-M   'P 1'
#
loop_
_entity.id
_entity.type
_entity.pdbx_description
1 polymer ?
#
loop_
_entity_poly.entity_id
_entity_poly.type
_entity_poly.pdbx_seq_one_letter_code
_entity_poly.pdbx_strand_id
1 'polypeptide(L)'
;MYYFYPFSTKNGTEANVAATGSSSANATLSSSTLPNVVEEEQIVDDGAEEDDEVKSSQEFEERNKNKLVCRDGDGKPVDWFITVKHARKESSATITSANPSKFVEEENFVAGGAVIETIRSIAQHKDVRVEAYSDQPPGSSTAHSKCAHAKGLTAQNKETGFHLLHSMPRGPKFSKHETFRNPENWFSESTTDGSSANGQMFLCASFSSASLDNLVNILNTAQVKPYFCNGNCRLEVDSKKKYAQAKVREVLLSLGGVKFRVLYNGIPEKAIVEGPKKIQREFGKFSC
;
A
#
# COMPACT_ATOMS: atom_id res chain seq x y z
N MET A 1 9.21 -0.88 9.21
CA MET A 1 8.72 -1.67 8.06
C MET A 1 7.20 -1.68 8.14
N TYR A 2 6.55 -1.15 7.12
CA TYR A 2 5.09 -1.06 7.04
C TYR A 2 4.59 -2.25 6.24
N TYR A 3 3.52 -2.88 6.71
CA TYR A 3 2.86 -3.95 5.99
C TYR A 3 1.41 -3.57 5.80
N PHE A 4 0.96 -3.63 4.55
CA PHE A 4 -0.44 -3.52 4.18
C PHE A 4 -0.82 -4.85 3.53
N TYR A 5 -1.80 -5.53 4.11
CA TYR A 5 -2.40 -6.70 3.50
C TYR A 5 -3.89 -6.39 3.32
N PRO A 6 -4.42 -6.42 2.09
CA PRO A 6 -5.87 -6.51 1.92
C PRO A 6 -6.31 -7.84 2.52
N PHE A 7 -7.28 -7.82 3.44
CA PHE A 7 -7.92 -9.04 3.93
C PHE A 7 -9.43 -8.88 3.79
N SER A 8 -10.03 -9.80 3.03
CA SER A 8 -11.48 -9.97 2.97
C SER A 8 -11.89 -11.03 3.98
N THR A 9 -12.57 -10.64 5.06
CA THR A 9 -13.31 -11.61 5.88
C THR A 9 -14.64 -11.86 5.17
N LYS A 10 -14.76 -12.91 4.36
CA LYS A 10 -16.09 -13.48 4.09
C LYS A 10 -16.52 -14.23 5.36
N ASN A 11 -17.64 -13.78 5.94
CA ASN A 11 -18.45 -14.35 7.01
C ASN A 11 -17.76 -14.87 8.30
N GLY A 12 -18.28 -14.39 9.43
CA GLY A 12 -17.80 -14.78 10.76
C GLY A 12 -18.09 -16.25 11.07
N THR A 13 -17.04 -16.98 11.38
CA THR A 13 -17.06 -18.07 12.36
C THR A 13 -15.65 -18.19 12.93
N GLU A 14 -15.51 -17.94 14.23
CA GLU A 14 -14.31 -18.28 14.98
C GLU A 14 -14.16 -19.80 14.99
N ALA A 15 -13.10 -20.31 14.35
CA ALA A 15 -12.66 -21.69 14.55
C ALA A 15 -11.44 -21.67 15.46
N ASN A 16 -11.69 -21.98 16.74
CA ASN A 16 -10.67 -22.44 17.67
C ASN A 16 -10.08 -23.75 17.13
N VAL A 17 -8.75 -23.83 16.94
CA VAL A 17 -8.09 -25.13 16.84
C VAL A 17 -6.87 -25.12 17.76
N ALA A 18 -6.99 -25.97 18.78
CA ALA A 18 -6.01 -26.26 19.79
C ALA A 18 -4.79 -26.97 19.21
N ALA A 19 -3.64 -26.74 19.84
CA ALA A 19 -2.40 -27.45 19.59
C ALA A 19 -2.47 -28.90 20.09
N THR A 20 -2.05 -29.84 19.26
CA THR A 20 -1.44 -31.11 19.69
C THR A 20 -0.40 -31.53 18.65
N GLY A 21 0.85 -31.71 19.09
CA GLY A 21 1.90 -32.31 18.27
C GLY A 21 2.01 -33.82 18.47
N SER A 22 2.69 -34.51 17.54
CA SER A 22 3.73 -35.52 17.83
C SER A 22 4.25 -36.20 16.56
N SER A 23 5.58 -36.20 16.41
CA SER A 23 6.49 -37.30 16.02
C SER A 23 6.24 -38.22 14.79
N SER A 24 7.22 -38.17 13.88
CA SER A 24 8.01 -39.27 13.26
C SER A 24 7.34 -40.53 12.68
N ALA A 25 7.64 -40.87 11.42
CA ALA A 25 8.53 -41.98 11.01
C ALA A 25 8.56 -42.20 9.48
N ASN A 26 9.72 -42.66 8.99
CA ASN A 26 10.01 -43.10 7.62
C ASN A 26 9.27 -44.40 7.25
N ALA A 27 8.92 -44.58 5.97
CA ALA A 27 8.99 -45.89 5.28
C ALA A 27 8.90 -45.76 3.74
N THR A 28 9.62 -46.66 3.08
CA THR A 28 9.98 -46.74 1.66
C THR A 28 8.95 -47.49 0.80
N LEU A 29 9.04 -47.29 -0.52
CA LEU A 29 8.29 -47.90 -1.65
C LEU A 29 8.04 -49.43 -1.57
N SER A 30 6.90 -49.88 -2.14
CA SER A 30 6.87 -50.84 -3.26
C SER A 30 5.50 -50.93 -3.94
N SER A 31 5.52 -51.26 -5.23
CA SER A 31 4.39 -51.38 -6.16
C SER A 31 3.56 -52.67 -5.99
N SER A 32 2.26 -52.64 -6.32
CA SER A 32 1.59 -53.63 -7.19
C SER A 32 0.07 -53.41 -7.30
N THR A 33 -0.39 -53.14 -8.54
CA THR A 33 -1.55 -53.74 -9.24
C THR A 33 -3.00 -53.63 -8.69
N LEU A 34 -3.77 -52.70 -9.29
CA LEU A 34 -5.17 -52.71 -9.84
C LEU A 34 -6.32 -53.46 -9.09
N PRO A 35 -7.57 -52.93 -9.03
CA PRO A 35 -8.36 -52.62 -10.23
C PRO A 35 -9.26 -51.36 -10.23
N ASN A 36 -9.66 -51.00 -11.46
CA ASN A 36 -10.68 -50.01 -11.83
C ASN A 36 -11.97 -50.14 -11.02
N VAL A 37 -12.33 -49.06 -10.33
CA VAL A 37 -13.72 -48.65 -10.10
C VAL A 37 -13.76 -47.17 -10.46
N VAL A 38 -14.33 -46.86 -11.62
CA VAL A 38 -14.65 -45.49 -12.03
C VAL A 38 -15.99 -45.17 -11.37
N GLU A 39 -15.96 -44.52 -10.22
CA GLU A 39 -17.08 -43.70 -9.78
C GLU A 39 -16.88 -42.31 -10.39
N GLU A 40 -17.83 -41.95 -11.24
CA GLU A 40 -17.95 -40.64 -11.87
C GLU A 40 -18.43 -39.65 -10.80
N GLU A 41 -17.51 -39.10 -10.01
CA GLU A 41 -17.81 -37.89 -9.24
C GLU A 41 -18.03 -36.75 -10.24
N GLN A 42 -19.30 -36.36 -10.40
CA GLN A 42 -19.66 -35.09 -11.02
C GLN A 42 -18.95 -33.97 -10.27
N ILE A 43 -17.95 -33.38 -10.90
CA ILE A 43 -17.45 -32.06 -10.54
C ILE A 43 -18.60 -31.10 -10.87
N VAL A 44 -19.29 -30.65 -9.83
CA VAL A 44 -20.17 -29.49 -9.92
C VAL A 44 -19.27 -28.28 -10.08
N ASP A 45 -19.35 -27.68 -11.25
CA ASP A 45 -18.65 -26.45 -11.64
C ASP A 45 -19.21 -25.27 -10.81
N ASP A 46 -18.43 -24.76 -9.86
CA ASP A 46 -18.76 -23.64 -8.96
C ASP A 46 -18.69 -22.27 -9.70
N GLY A 47 -19.37 -22.15 -10.84
CA GLY A 47 -19.42 -20.94 -11.68
C GLY A 47 -20.11 -19.71 -11.07
N ALA A 48 -20.32 -19.67 -9.75
CA ALA A 48 -20.99 -18.58 -9.05
C ALA A 48 -20.03 -17.49 -8.52
N GLU A 49 -18.74 -17.80 -8.33
CA GLU A 49 -17.80 -16.84 -7.73
C GLU A 49 -17.28 -15.77 -8.70
N GLU A 50 -17.12 -16.10 -9.98
CA GLU A 50 -16.61 -15.18 -11.00
C GLU A 50 -17.63 -14.07 -11.33
N ASP A 51 -18.92 -14.41 -11.32
CA ASP A 51 -20.01 -13.48 -11.65
C ASP A 51 -20.19 -12.34 -10.62
N ASP A 52 -19.95 -12.60 -9.33
CA ASP A 52 -20.10 -11.59 -8.27
C ASP A 52 -18.91 -10.62 -8.21
N GLU A 53 -17.69 -11.11 -8.49
CA GLU A 53 -16.48 -10.29 -8.52
C GLU A 53 -16.46 -9.32 -9.71
N VAL A 54 -16.87 -9.80 -10.89
CA VAL A 54 -16.97 -8.96 -12.10
C VAL A 54 -18.01 -7.85 -11.92
N LYS A 55 -19.17 -8.15 -11.32
CA LYS A 55 -20.22 -7.14 -11.05
C LYS A 55 -19.74 -6.08 -10.06
N SER A 56 -19.14 -6.50 -8.94
CA SER A 56 -18.60 -5.57 -7.94
C SER A 56 -17.54 -4.63 -8.53
N SER A 57 -16.71 -5.13 -9.44
CA SER A 57 -15.65 -4.36 -10.10
C SER A 57 -16.21 -3.31 -11.06
N GLN A 58 -17.19 -3.70 -11.90
CA GLN A 58 -17.86 -2.76 -12.82
C GLN A 58 -18.67 -1.69 -12.08
N GLU A 59 -19.34 -2.06 -10.99
CA GLU A 59 -20.06 -1.10 -10.14
C GLU A 59 -19.10 -0.10 -9.47
N PHE A 60 -17.94 -0.57 -9.00
CA PHE A 60 -16.91 0.32 -8.49
C PHE A 60 -16.42 1.28 -9.58
N GLU A 61 -16.21 0.77 -10.80
CA GLU A 61 -15.73 1.56 -11.93
C GLU A 61 -16.69 2.71 -12.24
N GLU A 62 -17.96 2.39 -12.49
CA GLU A 62 -18.97 3.39 -12.88
C GLU A 62 -19.22 4.43 -11.78
N ARG A 63 -19.26 3.99 -10.52
CA ARG A 63 -19.48 4.88 -9.37
C ARG A 63 -18.33 5.86 -9.15
N ASN A 64 -17.11 5.51 -9.58
CA ASN A 64 -15.90 6.26 -9.25
C ASN A 64 -15.15 6.83 -10.47
N LYS A 65 -15.68 6.71 -11.70
CA LYS A 65 -15.03 7.20 -12.93
C LYS A 65 -14.50 8.64 -12.89
N ASN A 66 -15.24 9.53 -12.23
CA ASN A 66 -14.94 10.96 -12.12
C ASN A 66 -14.35 11.35 -10.75
N LYS A 67 -13.93 10.37 -9.94
CA LYS A 67 -13.36 10.61 -8.60
C LYS A 67 -11.84 10.49 -8.62
N LEU A 68 -11.21 11.13 -7.65
CA LEU A 68 -9.78 10.97 -7.40
C LEU A 68 -9.59 9.67 -6.63
N VAL A 69 -9.16 8.63 -7.34
CA VAL A 69 -8.98 7.26 -6.85
C VAL A 69 -7.77 6.62 -7.55
N CYS A 70 -7.32 5.47 -7.07
CA CYS A 70 -6.35 4.64 -7.79
C CYS A 70 -6.89 4.26 -9.18
N ARG A 71 -6.00 4.12 -10.16
CA ARG A 71 -6.30 3.69 -11.52
C ARG A 71 -5.44 2.49 -11.91
N ASP A 72 -5.99 1.61 -12.73
CA ASP A 72 -5.23 0.55 -13.40
C ASP A 72 -4.41 1.09 -14.58
N GLY A 73 -3.72 0.19 -15.30
CA GLY A 73 -2.90 0.56 -16.45
C GLY A 73 -3.64 1.15 -17.64
N ASP A 74 -4.95 0.94 -17.72
CA ASP A 74 -5.82 1.52 -18.76
C ASP A 74 -6.47 2.83 -18.30
N GLY A 75 -6.12 3.30 -17.10
CA GLY A 75 -6.67 4.51 -16.51
C GLY A 75 -8.06 4.34 -15.91
N LYS A 76 -8.57 3.11 -15.74
CA LYS A 76 -9.86 2.86 -15.12
C LYS A 76 -9.76 2.90 -13.60
N PRO A 77 -10.75 3.46 -12.89
CA PRO A 77 -10.76 3.51 -11.43
C PRO A 77 -10.78 2.11 -10.80
N VAL A 78 -9.91 1.90 -9.81
CA VAL A 78 -9.84 0.68 -9.00
C VAL A 78 -9.81 1.01 -7.51
N ASP A 79 -10.27 0.08 -6.67
CA ASP A 79 -10.25 0.27 -5.22
C ASP A 79 -8.84 0.19 -4.67
N TRP A 80 -8.05 -0.75 -5.19
CA TRP A 80 -6.64 -0.91 -4.86
C TRP A 80 -5.89 -1.58 -6.01
N PHE A 81 -4.58 -1.41 -6.03
CA PHE A 81 -3.69 -2.22 -6.86
C PHE A 81 -2.36 -2.44 -6.17
N ILE A 82 -1.67 -3.53 -6.54
CA ILE A 82 -0.28 -3.80 -6.18
C ILE A 82 0.51 -3.89 -7.48
N THR A 83 1.56 -3.08 -7.59
CA THR A 83 2.49 -3.11 -8.73
C THR A 83 3.86 -3.54 -8.26
N VAL A 84 4.43 -4.54 -8.94
CA VAL A 84 5.81 -5.00 -8.74
C VAL A 84 6.63 -4.58 -9.94
N LYS A 85 7.51 -3.58 -9.76
CA LYS A 85 8.51 -3.21 -10.75
C LYS A 85 9.59 -4.30 -10.80
N HIS A 86 9.91 -4.77 -12.00
CA HIS A 86 10.99 -5.73 -12.22
C HIS A 86 12.38 -5.12 -11.99
N ALA A 87 13.27 -5.92 -11.40
CA ALA A 87 14.68 -5.57 -11.28
C ALA A 87 15.31 -5.39 -12.66
N ARG A 88 16.09 -4.33 -12.83
CA ARG A 88 16.85 -3.97 -14.05
C ARG A 88 16.01 -3.77 -15.31
N LYS A 89 14.69 -3.67 -15.17
CA LYS A 89 13.75 -3.43 -16.27
C LYS A 89 12.88 -2.21 -15.98
N GLU A 90 12.37 -1.60 -17.03
CA GLU A 90 11.33 -0.56 -16.95
C GLU A 90 9.92 -1.14 -16.97
N SER A 91 9.80 -2.47 -16.89
CA SER A 91 8.51 -3.14 -16.82
C SER A 91 8.07 -3.47 -15.39
N SER A 92 6.76 -3.64 -15.24
CA SER A 92 6.13 -4.06 -14.00
C SER A 92 5.01 -5.06 -14.25
N ALA A 93 4.64 -5.77 -13.18
CA ALA A 93 3.45 -6.59 -13.10
C ALA A 93 2.47 -5.94 -12.13
N THR A 94 1.20 -5.80 -12.49
CA THR A 94 0.16 -5.22 -11.61
C THR A 94 -1.02 -6.14 -11.43
N ILE A 95 -1.47 -6.27 -10.19
CA ILE A 95 -2.74 -6.89 -9.82
C ILE A 95 -3.67 -5.84 -9.22
N THR A 96 -4.95 -5.87 -9.56
CA THR A 96 -5.90 -4.83 -9.16
C THR A 96 -7.13 -5.41 -8.48
N SER A 97 -7.89 -4.57 -7.79
CA SER A 97 -9.19 -4.97 -7.24
C SER A 97 -10.20 -5.38 -8.31
N ALA A 98 -10.00 -4.98 -9.57
CA ALA A 98 -10.87 -5.34 -10.69
C ALA A 98 -10.53 -6.72 -11.28
N ASN A 99 -9.31 -7.20 -11.06
CA ASN A 99 -8.87 -8.54 -11.44
C ASN A 99 -7.86 -9.06 -10.40
N PRO A 100 -8.32 -9.45 -9.20
CA PRO A 100 -7.44 -9.77 -8.08
C PRO A 100 -6.82 -11.17 -8.14
N SER A 101 -7.07 -11.91 -9.23
CA SER A 101 -6.57 -13.26 -9.46
C SER A 101 -5.46 -13.32 -10.52
N LYS A 102 -5.18 -12.20 -11.21
CA LYS A 102 -4.24 -12.18 -12.34
C LYS A 102 -3.41 -10.91 -12.38
N PHE A 103 -2.10 -11.08 -12.62
CA PHE A 103 -1.22 -9.98 -12.95
C PHE A 103 -1.35 -9.60 -14.42
N VAL A 104 -1.49 -8.30 -14.67
CA VAL A 104 -1.20 -7.67 -15.96
C VAL A 104 0.31 -7.47 -16.02
N GLU A 105 0.96 -8.23 -16.89
CA GLU A 105 2.41 -8.29 -17.01
C GLU A 105 2.95 -7.27 -18.03
N GLU A 106 4.23 -6.95 -17.89
CA GLU A 106 5.00 -6.11 -18.80
C GLU A 106 4.43 -4.70 -19.05
N GLU A 107 3.74 -4.13 -18.06
CA GLU A 107 3.34 -2.72 -18.09
C GLU A 107 4.58 -1.82 -18.06
N ASN A 108 4.53 -0.69 -18.77
CA ASN A 108 5.62 0.29 -18.76
C ASN A 108 5.57 1.14 -17.49
N PHE A 109 6.40 0.82 -16.50
CA PHE A 109 6.45 1.52 -15.21
C PHE A 109 6.87 3.00 -15.31
N VAL A 110 7.55 3.39 -16.39
CA VAL A 110 8.08 4.75 -16.55
C VAL A 110 7.07 5.67 -17.24
N ALA A 111 6.41 5.18 -18.28
CA ALA A 111 5.53 6.00 -19.13
C ALA A 111 4.03 5.71 -18.94
N GLY A 112 3.67 4.62 -18.26
CA GLY A 112 2.29 4.18 -18.11
C GLY A 112 2.08 3.21 -16.96
N GLY A 113 1.08 2.34 -17.08
CA GLY A 113 0.70 1.41 -16.02
C GLY A 113 0.03 2.10 -14.83
N ALA A 114 -0.48 1.29 -13.91
CA ALA A 114 -1.35 1.73 -12.83
C ALA A 114 -0.77 2.89 -11.99
N VAL A 115 0.53 2.87 -11.69
CA VAL A 115 1.20 3.94 -10.91
C VAL A 115 1.15 5.28 -11.64
N ILE A 116 1.52 5.31 -12.92
CA ILE A 116 1.58 6.54 -13.71
C ILE A 116 0.18 7.05 -14.03
N GLU A 117 -0.77 6.17 -14.38
CA GLU A 117 -2.16 6.56 -14.63
C GLU A 117 -2.83 7.14 -13.38
N THR A 118 -2.56 6.55 -12.21
CA THR A 118 -3.06 7.06 -10.93
C THR A 118 -2.54 8.47 -10.66
N ILE A 119 -1.25 8.71 -10.86
CA ILE A 119 -0.65 10.03 -10.65
C ILE A 119 -1.21 11.04 -11.67
N ARG A 120 -1.29 10.66 -12.94
CA ARG A 120 -1.79 11.52 -14.02
C ARG A 120 -3.22 11.99 -13.74
N SER A 121 -4.02 11.16 -13.06
CA SER A 121 -5.38 11.52 -12.66
C SER A 121 -5.46 12.75 -11.74
N ILE A 122 -4.42 13.05 -10.96
CA ILE A 122 -4.40 14.23 -10.08
C ILE A 122 -4.68 15.51 -10.87
N ALA A 123 -4.10 15.63 -12.07
CA ALA A 123 -4.25 16.81 -12.93
C ALA A 123 -5.68 17.03 -13.46
N GLN A 124 -6.54 16.00 -13.37
CA GLN A 124 -7.93 16.05 -13.84
C GLN A 124 -8.89 16.60 -12.77
N HIS A 125 -8.40 16.79 -11.54
CA HIS A 125 -9.19 17.27 -10.41
C HIS A 125 -8.73 18.65 -9.93
N LYS A 126 -9.68 19.41 -9.37
CA LYS A 126 -9.40 20.71 -8.73
C LYS A 126 -9.20 20.52 -7.24
N ASP A 127 -8.51 21.48 -6.62
CA ASP A 127 -8.32 21.56 -5.17
C ASP A 127 -7.73 20.27 -4.55
N VAL A 128 -6.83 19.60 -5.29
CA VAL A 128 -6.15 18.40 -4.81
C VAL A 128 -4.96 18.78 -3.96
N ARG A 129 -4.95 18.26 -2.73
CA ARG A 129 -3.80 18.29 -1.84
C ARG A 129 -3.02 17.00 -1.99
N VAL A 130 -1.75 17.14 -2.33
CA VAL A 130 -0.75 16.11 -2.50
C VAL A 130 0.33 16.34 -1.47
N GLU A 131 0.64 15.30 -0.70
CA GLU A 131 1.67 15.31 0.32
C GLU A 131 2.51 14.04 0.15
N ALA A 132 3.83 14.19 0.06
CA ALA A 132 4.74 13.07 -0.12
C ALA A 132 5.83 13.05 0.97
N TYR A 133 6.19 11.84 1.36
CA TYR A 133 7.19 11.56 2.38
C TYR A 133 8.13 10.46 1.92
N SER A 134 9.38 10.53 2.36
CA SER A 134 10.40 9.54 2.04
C SER A 134 11.56 9.65 3.01
N ASP A 135 12.06 8.52 3.50
CA ASP A 135 13.34 8.46 4.21
C ASP A 135 14.54 8.66 3.26
N GLN A 136 14.34 8.60 1.94
CA GLN A 136 15.36 8.87 0.92
C GLN A 136 14.77 9.74 -0.19
N PRO A 137 14.46 11.03 0.09
CA PRO A 137 13.81 11.90 -0.87
C PRO A 137 14.70 12.25 -2.08
N PRO A 138 14.11 12.61 -3.22
CA PRO A 138 14.85 13.13 -4.38
C PRO A 138 15.65 14.38 -4.03
N GLY A 139 16.88 14.48 -4.54
CA GLY A 139 17.73 15.67 -4.44
C GLY A 139 18.17 16.09 -3.02
N SER A 140 17.94 15.25 -2.00
CA SER A 140 18.25 15.58 -0.59
C SER A 140 18.94 14.41 0.12
N SER A 141 19.49 14.62 1.31
CA SER A 141 20.09 13.52 2.08
C SER A 141 19.03 12.59 2.65
N THR A 142 19.43 11.34 2.88
CA THR A 142 18.67 10.35 3.65
C THR A 142 18.20 10.97 4.98
N ALA A 143 16.99 10.65 5.38
CA ALA A 143 16.42 11.06 6.65
C ALA A 143 17.30 10.62 7.82
N HIS A 144 17.19 11.35 8.93
CA HIS A 144 17.82 10.94 10.18
C HIS A 144 17.29 9.56 10.58
N SER A 145 18.14 8.73 11.19
CA SER A 145 17.78 7.40 11.73
C SER A 145 16.63 7.34 12.75
N LYS A 146 16.10 8.51 13.15
CA LYS A 146 14.97 8.64 14.07
C LYS A 146 13.64 8.75 13.32
N CYS A 147 13.67 9.09 12.03
CA CYS A 147 12.48 9.15 11.19
C CYS A 147 12.12 7.74 10.72
N ALA A 148 10.84 7.50 10.45
CA ALA A 148 10.43 6.22 9.92
C ALA A 148 11.06 5.94 8.54
N HIS A 149 11.50 4.70 8.36
CA HIS A 149 11.79 4.11 7.06
C HIS A 149 10.48 3.88 6.31
N ALA A 150 9.97 4.94 5.70
CA ALA A 150 8.68 5.01 5.03
C ALA A 150 8.80 5.86 3.79
N LYS A 151 8.11 5.48 2.71
CA LYS A 151 7.98 6.28 1.50
C LYS A 151 6.56 6.17 0.95
N GLY A 152 6.03 7.27 0.45
CA GLY A 152 4.69 7.28 -0.11
C GLY A 152 4.19 8.68 -0.40
N LEU A 153 3.00 8.74 -1.00
CA LEU A 153 2.26 9.97 -1.20
C LEU A 153 0.77 9.77 -0.94
N THR A 154 0.12 10.83 -0.49
CA THR A 154 -1.35 10.93 -0.45
C THR A 154 -1.78 12.01 -1.41
N ALA A 155 -2.81 11.76 -2.22
CA ALA A 155 -3.48 12.79 -3.00
C ALA A 155 -4.97 12.76 -2.65
N GLN A 156 -5.52 13.88 -2.21
CA GLN A 156 -6.93 13.98 -1.82
C GLN A 156 -7.59 15.29 -2.22
N ASN A 157 -8.85 15.21 -2.62
CA ASN A 157 -9.76 16.34 -2.74
C ASN A 157 -10.74 16.35 -1.55
N LYS A 158 -11.85 17.08 -1.64
CA LYS A 158 -12.84 17.20 -0.55
C LYS A 158 -13.59 15.90 -0.24
N GLU A 159 -13.64 14.96 -1.16
CA GLU A 159 -14.48 13.77 -1.06
C GLU A 159 -13.65 12.49 -0.95
N THR A 160 -12.71 12.31 -1.89
CA THR A 160 -11.92 11.10 -2.04
C THR A 160 -10.46 11.40 -2.30
N GLY A 161 -9.67 10.35 -2.27
CA GLY A 161 -8.30 10.38 -2.70
C GLY A 161 -7.72 8.98 -2.73
N PHE A 162 -6.41 8.93 -2.82
CA PHE A 162 -5.67 7.69 -2.70
C PHE A 162 -4.42 7.87 -1.85
N HIS A 163 -3.94 6.76 -1.32
CA HIS A 163 -2.61 6.65 -0.76
C HIS A 163 -1.78 5.69 -1.59
N LEU A 164 -0.62 6.13 -2.06
CA LEU A 164 0.37 5.30 -2.74
C LEU A 164 1.56 5.08 -1.80
N LEU A 165 1.71 3.87 -1.29
CA LEU A 165 2.89 3.42 -0.56
C LEU A 165 3.88 2.79 -1.54
N HIS A 166 5.18 3.02 -1.35
CA HIS A 166 6.20 2.37 -2.17
C HIS A 166 7.52 2.11 -1.45
N SER A 167 8.36 1.27 -2.05
CA SER A 167 9.74 1.03 -1.60
C SER A 167 10.80 1.83 -2.36
N MET A 168 10.42 2.47 -3.48
CA MET A 168 11.34 3.15 -4.39
C MET A 168 12.01 4.38 -3.75
N PRO A 169 13.34 4.42 -3.60
CA PRO A 169 14.06 5.60 -3.07
C PRO A 169 14.14 6.70 -4.13
N ARG A 170 14.45 7.93 -3.76
CA ARG A 170 14.65 9.09 -4.67
C ARG A 170 13.46 9.45 -5.55
N GLY A 171 12.28 8.92 -5.27
CA GLY A 171 11.08 9.20 -6.03
C GLY A 171 9.84 9.23 -5.13
N PRO A 172 8.73 9.77 -5.63
CA PRO A 172 8.64 10.58 -6.85
C PRO A 172 9.29 11.97 -6.71
N LYS A 173 9.86 12.48 -7.80
CA LYS A 173 10.45 13.82 -7.92
C LYS A 173 9.41 14.80 -8.44
N PHE A 174 9.15 15.82 -7.65
CA PHE A 174 8.21 16.88 -7.99
C PHE A 174 8.95 18.13 -8.44
N SER A 175 8.37 18.83 -9.41
CA SER A 175 8.83 20.16 -9.79
C SER A 175 8.30 21.23 -8.82
N LYS A 176 8.95 22.40 -8.78
CA LYS A 176 8.51 23.54 -7.96
C LYS A 176 7.10 24.03 -8.33
N HIS A 177 6.70 23.80 -9.58
CA HIS A 177 5.40 24.19 -10.13
C HIS A 177 4.64 22.96 -10.62
N GLU A 178 4.61 21.91 -9.78
CA GLU A 178 4.06 20.63 -10.16
C GLU A 178 2.62 20.76 -10.66
N THR A 179 2.38 20.24 -11.87
CA THR A 179 1.07 20.25 -12.52
C THR A 179 0.45 18.87 -12.59
N PHE A 180 1.22 17.81 -12.27
CA PHE A 180 0.80 16.41 -12.30
C PHE A 180 0.45 15.88 -13.69
N ARG A 181 0.63 16.69 -14.76
CA ARG A 181 0.28 16.35 -16.14
C ARG A 181 1.27 15.42 -16.81
N ASN A 182 2.55 15.51 -16.44
CA ASN A 182 3.65 14.78 -17.07
C ASN A 182 4.43 13.97 -16.01
N PRO A 183 3.83 12.93 -15.43
CA PRO A 183 4.47 12.13 -14.39
C PRO A 183 5.59 11.20 -14.89
N GLU A 184 5.86 11.14 -16.19
CA GLU A 184 6.75 10.14 -16.83
C GLU A 184 8.22 10.22 -16.40
N ASN A 185 8.60 11.19 -15.55
CA ASN A 185 9.95 11.32 -15.01
C ASN A 185 9.99 11.35 -13.47
N TRP A 186 8.86 11.14 -12.81
CA TRP A 186 8.79 11.22 -11.36
C TRP A 186 9.71 10.22 -10.66
N PHE A 187 9.91 9.03 -11.24
CA PHE A 187 10.80 8.00 -10.68
C PHE A 187 12.17 7.93 -11.38
N SER A 188 12.52 8.94 -12.21
CA SER A 188 13.77 8.93 -13.01
C SER A 188 15.06 8.96 -12.17
N GLU A 189 15.05 9.66 -11.03
CA GLU A 189 16.23 9.69 -10.14
C GLU A 189 16.46 8.32 -9.48
N SER A 190 15.37 7.61 -9.20
CA SER A 190 15.38 6.24 -8.69
C SER A 190 15.80 5.20 -9.72
N THR A 191 15.59 5.46 -11.02
CA THR A 191 16.03 4.52 -12.06
C THR A 191 17.51 4.69 -12.40
N THR A 192 18.11 5.83 -12.03
CA THR A 192 19.51 6.18 -12.34
C THR A 192 20.47 6.03 -11.16
N ASP A 193 19.99 6.03 -9.91
CA ASP A 193 20.82 5.89 -8.71
C ASP A 193 21.22 4.44 -8.35
N GLY A 194 21.01 3.49 -9.26
CA GLY A 194 21.22 2.06 -9.04
C GLY A 194 20.05 1.35 -8.37
N SER A 195 18.99 2.04 -7.95
CA SER A 195 17.78 1.40 -7.41
C SER A 195 16.96 0.69 -8.48
N SER A 196 17.20 1.02 -9.76
CA SER A 196 16.76 0.19 -10.89
C SER A 196 17.28 -1.23 -10.83
N ALA A 197 18.37 -1.52 -10.10
CA ALA A 197 18.89 -2.88 -9.95
C ALA A 197 17.99 -3.80 -9.11
N ASN A 198 17.05 -3.24 -8.33
CA ASN A 198 16.20 -3.98 -7.42
C ASN A 198 14.74 -3.99 -7.88
N GLY A 199 14.03 -5.06 -7.54
CA GLY A 199 12.57 -5.07 -7.62
C GLY A 199 11.97 -4.10 -6.61
N GLN A 200 10.85 -3.46 -6.95
CA GLN A 200 10.18 -2.48 -6.09
C GLN A 200 8.70 -2.76 -6.05
N MET A 201 8.08 -2.50 -4.90
CA MET A 201 6.64 -2.67 -4.74
C MET A 201 5.95 -1.33 -4.54
N PHE A 202 4.75 -1.23 -5.09
CA PHE A 202 3.82 -0.13 -4.92
C PHE A 202 2.48 -0.71 -4.51
N LEU A 203 1.82 -0.05 -3.56
CA LEU A 203 0.45 -0.33 -3.19
C LEU A 203 -0.32 0.99 -3.24
N CYS A 204 -1.39 1.02 -4.03
CA CYS A 204 -2.35 2.09 -4.01
C CYS A 204 -3.65 1.60 -3.40
N ALA A 205 -4.27 2.42 -2.55
CA ALA A 205 -5.63 2.21 -2.09
C ALA A 205 -6.45 3.51 -2.12
N SER A 206 -7.69 3.37 -2.58
CA SER A 206 -8.68 4.45 -2.76
C SER A 206 -9.47 4.63 -1.47
N PHE A 207 -9.55 5.86 -0.98
CA PHE A 207 -10.11 6.18 0.32
C PHE A 207 -11.03 7.40 0.26
N SER A 208 -11.92 7.52 1.25
CA SER A 208 -12.56 8.80 1.53
C SER A 208 -11.54 9.79 2.10
N SER A 209 -11.81 11.09 1.96
CA SER A 209 -10.94 12.12 2.54
C SER A 209 -10.83 11.97 4.08
N ALA A 210 -11.89 11.54 4.76
CA ALA A 210 -11.84 11.25 6.20
C ALA A 210 -10.87 10.09 6.54
N SER A 211 -10.87 9.02 5.75
CA SER A 211 -9.92 7.91 5.93
C SER A 211 -8.47 8.36 5.70
N LEU A 212 -8.23 9.23 4.71
CA LEU A 212 -6.89 9.79 4.44
C LEU A 212 -6.44 10.75 5.53
N ASP A 213 -7.35 11.52 6.12
CA ASP A 213 -7.05 12.37 7.26
C ASP A 213 -6.63 11.57 8.50
N ASN A 214 -7.27 10.43 8.73
CA ASN A 214 -6.85 9.47 9.76
C ASN A 214 -5.46 8.89 9.43
N LEU A 215 -5.22 8.52 8.18
CA LEU A 215 -3.92 8.04 7.73
C LEU A 215 -2.81 9.08 7.97
N VAL A 216 -3.03 10.35 7.63
CA VAL A 216 -2.07 11.44 7.87
C VAL A 216 -1.72 11.57 9.35
N ASN A 217 -2.70 11.42 10.25
CA ASN A 217 -2.45 11.42 11.69
C ASN A 217 -1.56 10.23 12.12
N ILE A 218 -1.77 9.05 11.53
CA ILE A 218 -0.93 7.87 11.75
C ILE A 218 0.50 8.12 11.23
N LEU A 219 0.65 8.67 10.03
CA LEU A 219 1.95 8.98 9.44
C LEU A 219 2.75 10.00 10.27
N ASN A 220 2.08 11.03 10.81
CA ASN A 220 2.68 11.98 11.75
C ASN A 220 3.15 11.28 13.03
N THR A 221 2.34 10.36 13.56
CA THR A 221 2.70 9.58 14.76
C THR A 221 3.91 8.68 14.48
N ALA A 222 3.98 8.11 13.28
CA ALA A 222 5.11 7.30 12.85
C ALA A 222 6.36 8.13 12.49
N GLN A 223 6.28 9.46 12.51
CA GLN A 223 7.40 10.37 12.22
C GLN A 223 8.02 10.12 10.83
N VAL A 224 7.18 10.09 9.80
CA VAL A 224 7.68 10.11 8.41
C VAL A 224 8.34 11.45 8.08
N LYS A 225 9.29 11.47 7.14
CA LYS A 225 9.93 12.70 6.66
C LYS A 225 9.17 13.25 5.43
N PRO A 226 8.34 14.29 5.56
CA PRO A 226 7.74 14.94 4.40
C PRO A 226 8.81 15.63 3.55
N TYR A 227 8.64 15.63 2.23
CA TYR A 227 9.55 16.34 1.31
C TYR A 227 8.83 17.10 0.19
N PHE A 228 7.53 16.87 -0.01
CA PHE A 228 6.73 17.63 -0.96
C PHE A 228 5.32 17.85 -0.45
N CYS A 229 4.77 19.01 -0.77
CA CYS A 229 3.39 19.35 -0.53
C CYS A 229 2.96 20.50 -1.44
N ASN A 230 1.72 20.45 -1.95
CA ASN A 230 1.07 21.59 -2.58
C ASN A 230 -0.06 22.15 -1.68
N GLY A 231 0.12 23.39 -1.21
CA GLY A 231 -0.88 24.07 -0.38
C GLY A 231 -0.69 23.84 1.13
N ASN A 232 -1.79 23.61 1.84
CA ASN A 232 -1.79 23.51 3.31
C ASN A 232 -1.45 22.08 3.76
N CYS A 233 -0.18 21.85 4.05
CA CYS A 233 0.37 20.56 4.46
C CYS A 233 -0.04 20.20 5.88
N ARG A 234 -0.30 18.91 6.11
CA ARG A 234 -0.61 18.32 7.40
C ARG A 234 0.44 17.32 7.87
N LEU A 235 1.27 16.79 6.96
CA LEU A 235 2.46 16.07 7.34
C LEU A 235 3.45 17.03 8.00
N GLU A 236 3.69 16.82 9.29
CA GLU A 236 4.52 17.68 10.12
C GLU A 236 5.87 17.02 10.40
N VAL A 237 6.88 17.86 10.51
CA VAL A 237 8.24 17.48 10.90
C VAL A 237 8.42 17.52 12.44
N ASP A 238 7.38 17.93 13.20
CA ASP A 238 7.57 18.40 14.57
C ASP A 238 7.77 17.29 15.62
N SER A 239 9.03 17.19 16.04
CA SER A 239 9.59 16.44 17.17
C SER A 239 8.98 16.70 18.56
N LYS A 240 8.13 17.74 18.71
CA LYS A 240 7.61 18.16 20.03
C LYS A 240 6.36 17.44 20.49
N LYS A 241 5.61 16.79 19.59
CA LYS A 241 4.47 15.98 19.99
C LYS A 241 5.00 14.68 20.60
N LYS A 242 4.87 14.55 21.92
CA LYS A 242 4.95 13.26 22.61
C LYS A 242 3.76 12.44 22.11
N TYR A 243 3.94 11.72 21.02
CA TYR A 243 2.90 10.83 20.52
C TYR A 243 2.72 9.73 21.58
N ALA A 244 1.64 9.87 22.36
CA ALA A 244 1.13 8.78 23.17
C ALA A 244 1.02 7.59 22.24
N GLN A 245 1.58 6.45 22.67
CA GLN A 245 1.58 5.19 21.94
C GLN A 245 0.27 5.02 21.19
N ALA A 246 0.23 5.37 19.89
CA ALA A 246 -1.01 5.20 19.17
C ALA A 246 -1.24 3.70 19.16
N LYS A 247 -2.40 3.31 19.67
CA LYS A 247 -2.75 1.92 19.85
C LYS A 247 -2.48 1.21 18.53
N VAL A 248 -1.81 0.07 18.65
CA VAL A 248 -0.97 -0.59 17.64
C VAL A 248 -1.67 -0.97 16.32
N ARG A 249 -2.94 -0.68 16.10
CA ARG A 249 -3.68 -1.09 14.90
C ARG A 249 -4.83 -0.13 14.61
N GLU A 250 -4.72 0.67 13.56
CA GLU A 250 -5.86 1.37 12.99
C GLU A 250 -6.31 0.65 11.72
N VAL A 251 -7.63 0.55 11.54
CA VAL A 251 -8.25 -0.05 10.36
C VAL A 251 -8.83 1.07 9.50
N LEU A 252 -8.27 1.23 8.30
CA LEU A 252 -8.83 2.08 7.27
C LEU A 252 -9.74 1.25 6.38
N LEU A 253 -10.87 1.83 5.95
CA LEU A 253 -11.77 1.21 4.99
C LEU A 253 -11.59 1.91 3.65
N SER A 254 -11.28 1.15 2.60
CA SER A 254 -11.26 1.65 1.23
C SER A 254 -12.68 1.92 0.70
N LEU A 255 -12.78 2.57 -0.46
CA LEU A 255 -14.07 2.89 -1.08
C LEU A 255 -14.82 1.63 -1.57
N GLY A 256 -14.10 0.55 -1.85
CA GLY A 256 -14.60 -0.78 -2.20
C GLY A 256 -14.90 -1.65 -0.98
N GLY A 257 -14.68 -1.15 0.24
CA GLY A 257 -15.00 -1.86 1.47
C GLY A 257 -13.90 -2.81 1.97
N VAL A 258 -12.71 -2.76 1.38
CA VAL A 258 -11.55 -3.53 1.84
C VAL A 258 -10.96 -2.89 3.10
N LYS A 259 -10.69 -3.72 4.11
CA LYS A 259 -10.08 -3.29 5.37
C LYS A 259 -8.56 -3.30 5.24
N PHE A 260 -7.95 -2.13 5.37
CA PHE A 260 -6.50 -1.95 5.42
C PHE A 260 -6.05 -1.72 6.87
N ARG A 261 -5.25 -2.64 7.40
CA ARG A 261 -4.62 -2.46 8.73
C ARG A 261 -3.31 -1.73 8.58
N VAL A 262 -3.17 -0.60 9.28
CA VAL A 262 -1.92 0.15 9.31
C VAL A 262 -1.11 -0.28 10.53
N LEU A 263 0.05 -0.87 10.29
CA LEU A 263 1.00 -1.30 11.31
C LEU A 263 2.28 -0.47 11.18
N TYR A 264 2.73 0.14 12.28
CA TYR A 264 4.01 0.82 12.34
C TYR A 264 4.74 0.43 13.63
N ASN A 265 6.05 0.20 13.52
CA ASN A 265 6.90 -0.19 14.63
C ASN A 265 7.73 1.02 15.06
N GLY A 266 7.61 1.44 16.32
CA GLY A 266 8.26 2.66 16.81
C GLY A 266 8.20 2.87 18.32
N ILE A 267 7.85 1.85 19.10
CA ILE A 267 7.78 1.95 20.56
C ILE A 267 8.70 0.88 21.15
N PRO A 268 9.68 1.24 22.01
CA PRO A 268 10.46 0.26 22.72
C PRO A 268 9.56 -0.61 23.61
N GLU A 269 9.74 -1.93 23.53
CA GLU A 269 8.99 -2.99 24.23
C GLU A 269 8.86 -2.76 25.75
N LYS A 270 9.83 -2.05 26.36
CA LYS A 270 9.82 -1.67 27.78
C LYS A 270 8.66 -0.75 28.19
N ALA A 271 8.04 -0.06 27.23
CA ALA A 271 6.87 0.78 27.48
C ALA A 271 5.54 0.01 27.35
N ILE A 272 5.60 -1.29 27.05
CA ILE A 272 4.45 -2.21 26.95
C ILE A 272 4.34 -3.06 28.23
N VAL A 273 5.46 -3.30 28.93
CA VAL A 273 5.53 -4.23 30.07
C VAL A 273 5.52 -3.52 31.42
N GLU A 274 5.99 -2.27 31.51
CA GLU A 274 5.92 -1.51 32.75
C GLU A 274 4.84 -0.44 32.65
N GLY A 275 3.78 -0.60 33.46
CA GLY A 275 2.80 0.45 33.73
C GLY A 275 3.49 1.77 34.15
N PRO A 276 2.75 2.88 34.24
CA PRO A 276 3.26 4.23 34.10
C PRO A 276 4.29 4.59 35.19
N LYS A 277 5.57 4.32 34.93
CA LYS A 277 6.69 4.94 35.62
C LYS A 277 7.34 5.94 34.68
N LYS A 278 7.46 7.17 35.16
CA LYS A 278 8.05 8.32 34.44
C LYS A 278 9.46 7.98 33.96
N ILE A 279 9.59 7.56 32.71
CA ILE A 279 10.86 7.67 31.98
C ILE A 279 10.86 9.07 31.35
N GLN A 280 11.29 10.07 32.12
CA GLN A 280 11.78 11.32 31.54
C GLN A 280 13.24 11.09 31.17
N ARG A 281 13.50 10.59 29.96
CA ARG A 281 14.75 10.93 29.28
C ARG A 281 14.45 12.19 28.47
N GLU A 282 15.23 13.23 28.75
CA GLU A 282 15.30 14.42 27.91
C GLU A 282 15.82 13.98 26.53
N PHE A 283 14.89 13.72 25.62
CA PHE A 283 15.23 13.77 24.21
C PHE A 283 15.49 15.24 23.90
N GLY A 284 16.75 15.59 23.66
CA GLY A 284 17.12 16.90 23.13
C GLY A 284 16.28 17.22 21.88
N LYS A 285 16.15 18.51 21.57
CA LYS A 285 15.48 18.97 20.34
C LYS A 285 16.20 18.36 19.14
N PHE A 286 15.59 17.39 18.48
CA PHE A 286 16.11 16.82 17.23
C PHE A 286 14.94 16.68 16.29
N SER A 287 14.98 17.40 15.18
CA SER A 287 13.95 17.31 14.16
C SER A 287 14.25 16.14 13.21
N CYS A 288 13.20 15.53 12.68
CA CYS A 288 13.22 15.06 11.30
C CYS A 288 13.31 16.28 10.36
#